data_AF-A0AB36BK77-F1
#
_entry.id   AF-A0AB36BK77-F1
#
_cell.length_a   1.000
_cell.length_b   1.000
_cell.length_c   1.000
_cell.angle_alpha   90.00
_cell.angle_beta   90.00
_cell.angle_gamma   90.00
#
_symmetry.space_group_name_H-M   'P 1'
#
loop_
_entity.id
_entity.type
_entity.pdbx_description
1 polymer ?
#
loop_
_entity_poly.entity_id
_entity_poly.type
_entity_poly.pdbx_seq_one_letter_code
_entity_poly.pdbx_strand_id
1 'polypeptide(L)'
;MANTNLDKYYEIEDMMTDFKSVKDSYLDTLKDRHDYMNEYRAEYKRLVRTLNDIKRSIKKNSDTEEERKVLLKSSKKQIDAHIEHLKELQEQNTYEDYERYIKAMELNKDKLNDNARKESIEEVRDSIKRTDLKIEELDILIDSEEDYELSEEIEDITTLISTAEDDYLSSFKEYRKACEESDEVYDAFNDIFEVLLDIGLDYESEKLSNALPDVEETRKKRPDPTELLNILKPIRSAGLLYWQSKYKNSNSYSLNKTFANEVAYSRRALLEDREYNGTKNAFERLENAYIDLKNYMYERYHELGGTPNNYHGHDSRN
;
A
#
# COMPACT_ATOMS: atom_id res chain seq x y z
N MET A 1 -11.85 -32.31 -39.40
CA MET A 1 -12.55 -31.02 -39.58
C MET A 1 -14.03 -31.33 -39.57
N ALA A 2 -14.80 -30.72 -38.66
CA ALA A 2 -16.26 -30.78 -38.71
C ALA A 2 -16.79 -30.28 -40.06
N ASN A 3 -17.53 -31.14 -40.75
CA ASN A 3 -17.98 -30.90 -42.13
C ASN A 3 -19.45 -30.49 -42.17
N THR A 4 -20.26 -31.06 -41.27
CA THR A 4 -21.69 -30.80 -41.20
C THR A 4 -22.04 -29.85 -40.09
N ASN A 5 -23.22 -29.25 -40.27
CA ASN A 5 -23.90 -28.39 -39.33
C ASN A 5 -24.04 -28.98 -37.89
N LEU A 6 -24.10 -30.30 -37.80
CA LEU A 6 -24.17 -31.02 -36.55
C LEU A 6 -22.76 -31.17 -35.93
N ASP A 7 -21.76 -31.48 -36.75
CA ASP A 7 -20.38 -31.75 -36.30
C ASP A 7 -19.77 -30.55 -35.56
N LYS A 8 -19.88 -29.32 -36.06
CA LYS A 8 -19.34 -28.15 -35.33
C LYS A 8 -20.17 -27.82 -34.10
N TYR A 9 -21.45 -28.18 -34.06
CA TYR A 9 -22.22 -28.03 -32.82
C TYR A 9 -21.68 -28.98 -31.75
N TYR A 10 -21.39 -30.24 -32.11
CA TYR A 10 -20.71 -31.17 -31.21
C TYR A 10 -19.32 -30.67 -30.81
N GLU A 11 -18.52 -30.13 -31.73
CA GLU A 11 -17.23 -29.51 -31.34
C GLU A 11 -17.41 -28.33 -30.35
N ILE A 12 -18.50 -27.56 -30.45
CA ILE A 12 -18.85 -26.50 -29.48
C ILE A 12 -19.30 -27.10 -28.14
N GLU A 13 -20.09 -28.17 -28.15
CA GLU A 13 -20.56 -28.86 -26.95
C GLU A 13 -19.40 -29.50 -26.18
N ASP A 14 -18.47 -30.16 -26.89
CA ASP A 14 -17.24 -30.71 -26.32
C ASP A 14 -16.39 -29.59 -25.69
N MET A 15 -16.15 -28.51 -26.43
CA MET A 15 -15.41 -27.35 -25.93
C MET A 15 -16.02 -26.78 -24.64
N MET A 16 -17.36 -26.67 -24.57
CA MET A 16 -18.04 -26.15 -23.40
C MET A 16 -18.08 -27.15 -22.24
N THR A 17 -18.01 -28.45 -22.53
CA THR A 17 -17.87 -29.50 -21.51
C THR A 17 -16.50 -29.44 -20.88
N ASP A 18 -15.44 -29.35 -21.70
CA ASP A 18 -14.07 -29.17 -21.24
C ASP A 18 -13.93 -27.88 -20.42
N PHE A 19 -14.47 -26.76 -20.93
CA PHE A 19 -14.44 -25.48 -20.22
C PHE A 19 -15.09 -25.58 -18.83
N LYS A 20 -16.26 -26.21 -18.73
CA LYS A 20 -16.96 -26.38 -17.45
C LYS A 20 -16.21 -27.25 -16.46
N SER A 21 -15.39 -28.18 -16.93
CA SER A 21 -14.60 -29.05 -16.05
C SER A 21 -13.47 -28.32 -15.31
N VAL A 22 -13.00 -27.19 -15.85
CA VAL A 22 -11.82 -26.46 -15.31
C VAL A 22 -12.14 -25.03 -14.84
N LYS A 23 -13.21 -24.40 -15.34
CA LYS A 23 -13.49 -22.98 -15.06
C LYS A 23 -13.62 -22.66 -13.57
N ASP A 24 -14.23 -23.56 -12.79
CA ASP A 24 -14.57 -23.28 -11.39
C ASP A 24 -13.30 -23.32 -10.54
N SER A 25 -12.37 -24.25 -10.80
CA SER A 25 -11.05 -24.28 -10.14
C SER A 25 -10.23 -23.00 -10.41
N TYR A 26 -10.27 -22.51 -11.65
CA TYR A 26 -9.63 -21.24 -12.01
C TYR A 26 -10.29 -20.04 -11.30
N LEU A 27 -11.63 -20.01 -11.25
CA LEU A 27 -12.37 -18.95 -10.57
C LEU A 27 -12.17 -18.98 -9.06
N ASP A 28 -12.09 -20.16 -8.44
CA ASP A 28 -11.83 -20.31 -7.00
C ASP A 28 -10.46 -19.75 -6.64
N THR A 29 -9.43 -20.06 -7.44
CA THR A 29 -8.08 -19.49 -7.22
C THR A 29 -8.08 -17.96 -7.39
N LEU A 30 -8.80 -17.44 -8.39
CA LEU A 30 -8.96 -15.99 -8.55
C LEU A 30 -9.76 -15.35 -7.40
N LYS A 31 -10.73 -16.07 -6.84
CA LYS A 31 -11.54 -15.60 -5.72
C LYS A 31 -10.71 -15.52 -4.45
N ASP A 32 -9.91 -16.55 -4.16
CA ASP A 32 -8.96 -16.53 -3.05
C ASP A 32 -8.00 -15.35 -3.16
N ARG A 33 -7.46 -15.11 -4.37
CA ARG A 33 -6.66 -13.90 -4.65
C ARG A 33 -7.45 -12.61 -4.43
N HIS A 34 -8.69 -12.53 -4.92
CA HIS A 34 -9.53 -11.36 -4.74
C HIS A 34 -9.82 -11.06 -3.27
N ASP A 35 -10.00 -12.10 -2.46
CA ASP A 35 -10.28 -11.95 -1.03
C ASP A 35 -9.00 -11.52 -0.29
N TYR A 36 -7.84 -12.10 -0.64
CA TYR A 36 -6.52 -11.68 -0.17
C TYR A 36 -6.16 -10.23 -0.57
N MET A 37 -6.67 -9.72 -1.70
CA MET A 37 -6.47 -8.32 -2.09
C MET A 37 -7.05 -7.31 -1.08
N ASN A 38 -8.00 -7.71 -0.24
CA ASN A 38 -8.46 -6.87 0.86
C ASN A 38 -7.45 -6.80 1.99
N GLU A 39 -6.73 -7.88 2.26
CA GLU A 39 -5.63 -7.94 3.22
C GLU A 39 -4.49 -7.04 2.76
N TYR A 40 -4.04 -7.15 1.51
CA TYR A 40 -3.06 -6.22 0.94
C TYR A 40 -3.45 -4.75 1.08
N ARG A 41 -4.73 -4.42 0.86
CA ARG A 41 -5.21 -3.03 1.03
C ARG A 41 -5.17 -2.60 2.49
N ALA A 42 -5.48 -3.51 3.40
CA ALA A 42 -5.45 -3.23 4.83
C ALA A 42 -4.01 -3.06 5.33
N GLU A 43 -3.09 -3.92 4.91
CA GLU A 43 -1.65 -3.82 5.17
C GLU A 43 -1.08 -2.51 4.64
N TYR A 44 -1.27 -2.21 3.35
CA TYR A 44 -0.85 -0.95 2.74
C TYR A 44 -1.32 0.28 3.53
N LYS A 45 -2.61 0.33 3.86
CA LYS A 45 -3.18 1.46 4.62
C LYS A 45 -2.62 1.54 6.03
N ARG A 46 -2.38 0.39 6.67
CA ARG A 46 -1.82 0.30 8.01
C ARG A 46 -0.40 0.82 8.02
N LEU A 47 0.44 0.33 7.11
CA LEU A 47 1.83 0.74 6.97
C LEU A 47 1.94 2.24 6.67
N VAL A 48 1.22 2.74 5.66
CA VAL A 48 1.18 4.18 5.34
C VAL A 48 0.73 5.02 6.54
N ARG A 49 -0.29 4.58 7.29
CA ARG A 49 -0.74 5.30 8.48
C ARG A 49 0.32 5.30 9.58
N THR A 50 0.91 4.14 9.85
CA THR A 50 1.95 3.96 10.86
C THR A 50 3.16 4.85 10.56
N LEU A 51 3.66 4.87 9.32
CA LEU A 51 4.79 5.74 8.94
C LEU A 51 4.46 7.22 9.08
N ASN A 52 3.24 7.64 8.74
CA ASN A 52 2.81 9.02 8.96
C ASN A 52 2.72 9.37 10.45
N ASP A 53 2.29 8.45 11.29
CA ASP A 53 2.25 8.64 12.74
C ASP A 53 3.67 8.68 13.33
N ILE A 54 4.60 7.84 12.86
CA ILE A 54 6.02 7.84 13.24
C ILE A 54 6.69 9.16 12.84
N LYS A 55 6.57 9.59 11.57
CA LYS A 55 7.11 10.88 11.10
C LYS A 55 6.61 12.07 11.92
N ARG A 56 5.33 12.05 12.32
CA ARG A 56 4.77 13.10 13.19
C ARG A 56 5.37 13.08 14.59
N SER A 57 5.61 11.88 15.14
CA SER A 57 6.26 11.72 16.45
C SER A 57 7.69 12.25 16.42
N ILE A 58 8.47 11.79 15.43
CA ILE A 58 9.85 12.23 15.20
C ILE A 58 9.94 13.75 15.04
N LYS A 59 9.06 14.34 14.22
CA LYS A 59 9.02 15.80 14.01
C LYS A 59 8.71 16.55 15.30
N LYS A 60 7.76 16.08 16.11
CA LYS A 60 7.41 16.72 17.39
C LYS A 60 8.60 16.73 18.36
N ASN A 61 9.39 15.66 18.37
CA ASN A 61 10.61 15.58 19.18
C ASN A 61 11.65 16.60 18.69
N SER A 62 11.85 16.72 17.37
CA SER A 62 12.74 17.73 16.77
C SER A 62 12.32 19.18 17.05
N ASP A 63 11.03 19.52 16.93
CA ASP A 63 10.53 20.88 17.22
C ASP A 63 10.78 21.26 18.70
N THR A 64 10.67 20.30 19.62
CA THR A 64 10.95 20.48 21.05
C THR A 64 12.44 20.78 21.32
N GLU A 65 13.34 20.20 20.52
CA GLU A 65 14.79 20.43 20.60
C GLU A 65 15.17 21.85 20.16
N GLU A 66 14.58 22.35 19.07
CA GLU A 66 14.81 23.73 18.61
C GLU A 66 14.34 24.74 19.65
N GLU A 67 13.15 24.53 20.23
CA GLU A 67 12.61 25.38 21.31
C GLU A 67 13.57 25.43 22.51
N ARG A 68 14.15 24.29 22.91
CA ARG A 68 15.13 24.24 24.01
C ARG A 68 16.41 25.01 23.69
N LYS A 69 16.95 24.92 22.47
CA LYS A 69 18.11 25.72 22.05
C LYS A 69 17.81 27.22 22.13
N VAL A 70 16.59 27.64 21.75
CA VAL A 70 16.14 29.03 21.86
C VAL A 70 16.05 29.47 23.33
N LEU A 71 15.46 28.64 24.20
CA LEU A 71 15.33 28.92 25.63
C LEU A 71 16.71 29.03 26.32
N LEU A 72 17.63 28.09 26.09
CA LEU A 72 19.00 28.14 26.64
C LEU A 72 19.75 29.40 26.19
N LYS A 73 19.61 29.76 24.91
CA LYS A 73 20.21 30.98 24.37
C LYS A 73 19.60 32.25 24.97
N SER A 74 18.28 32.26 25.20
CA SER A 74 17.58 33.34 25.91
C SER A 74 18.11 33.48 27.34
N SER A 75 18.19 32.38 28.09
CA SER A 75 18.71 32.36 29.47
C SER A 75 20.14 32.88 29.55
N LYS A 76 21.05 32.43 28.67
CA LYS A 76 22.43 32.98 28.61
C LYS A 76 22.44 34.49 28.39
N LYS A 77 21.61 34.98 27.48
CA LYS A 77 21.53 36.41 27.16
C LYS A 77 21.06 37.24 28.35
N GLN A 78 20.13 36.71 29.16
CA GLN A 78 19.68 37.37 30.39
C GLN A 78 20.78 37.39 31.46
N ILE A 79 21.54 36.28 31.61
CA ILE A 79 22.72 36.25 32.49
C ILE A 79 23.76 37.27 32.04
N ASP A 80 24.04 37.36 30.74
CA ASP A 80 24.97 38.35 30.17
C ASP A 80 24.54 39.79 30.48
N ALA A 81 23.26 40.11 30.28
CA ALA A 81 22.73 41.42 30.60
C ALA A 81 22.87 41.75 32.11
N HIS A 82 22.69 40.75 32.97
CA HIS A 82 22.87 40.93 34.41
C HIS A 82 24.34 41.10 34.81
N ILE A 83 25.26 40.36 34.17
CA ILE A 83 26.70 40.54 34.36
C ILE A 83 27.12 41.97 34.01
N GLU A 84 26.66 42.51 32.87
CA GLU A 84 26.97 43.88 32.47
C GLU A 84 26.42 44.90 33.47
N HIS A 85 25.21 44.72 33.96
CA HIS A 85 24.65 45.56 35.03
C HIS A 85 25.48 45.52 36.32
N LEU A 86 25.98 44.33 36.72
CA LEU A 86 26.86 44.20 37.90
C LEU A 86 28.21 44.92 37.69
N LYS A 87 28.76 44.91 36.47
CA LYS A 87 29.98 45.67 36.13
C LYS A 87 29.75 47.17 36.22
N GLU A 88 28.62 47.66 35.72
CA GLU A 88 28.25 49.09 35.84
C GLU A 88 28.13 49.53 37.30
N LEU A 89 27.54 48.70 38.17
CA LEU A 89 27.46 48.97 39.61
C LEU A 89 28.83 48.96 40.30
N GLN A 90 29.73 48.07 39.86
CA GLN A 90 31.10 48.00 40.37
C GLN A 90 31.88 49.30 40.10
N GLU A 91 31.66 49.94 38.95
CA GLU A 91 32.28 51.24 38.63
C GLU A 91 31.76 52.38 39.53
N GLN A 92 30.53 52.26 40.03
CA GLN A 92 29.87 53.28 40.85
C GLN A 92 30.07 53.09 42.35
N ASN A 93 30.39 51.87 42.82
CA ASN A 93 30.44 51.54 44.24
C ASN A 93 31.61 50.61 44.60
N THR A 94 32.67 51.18 45.19
CA THR A 94 33.93 50.49 45.53
C THR A 94 33.91 49.59 46.78
N TYR A 95 32.81 49.56 47.55
CA TYR A 95 32.77 48.84 48.83
C TYR A 95 32.12 47.45 48.76
N GLU A 96 31.50 47.09 47.63
CA GLU A 96 30.77 45.84 47.46
C GLU A 96 31.53 44.88 46.53
N ASP A 97 31.60 43.60 46.90
CA ASP A 97 32.38 42.56 46.20
C ASP A 97 31.62 42.03 44.97
N TYR A 98 31.37 42.91 43.99
CA TYR A 98 30.71 42.56 42.73
C TYR A 98 31.51 41.55 41.90
N GLU A 99 32.84 41.51 42.06
CA GLU A 99 33.69 40.59 41.30
C GLU A 99 33.39 39.13 41.62
N ARG A 100 33.07 38.82 42.89
CA ARG A 100 32.62 37.48 43.27
C ARG A 100 31.29 37.10 42.63
N TYR A 101 30.34 38.03 42.52
CA TYR A 101 29.04 37.79 41.89
C TYR A 101 29.16 37.62 40.37
N ILE A 102 29.99 38.44 39.72
CA ILE A 102 30.26 38.34 38.28
C ILE A 102 30.86 36.97 37.96
N LYS A 103 31.88 36.51 38.70
CA LYS A 103 32.48 35.18 38.50
C LYS A 103 31.48 34.04 38.68
N ALA A 104 30.57 34.17 39.66
CA ALA A 104 29.52 33.17 39.86
C ALA A 104 28.52 33.13 38.68
N MET A 105 28.17 34.29 38.12
CA MET A 105 27.28 34.38 36.97
C MET A 105 27.93 33.88 35.67
N GLU A 106 29.23 34.15 35.47
CA GLU A 106 30.01 33.58 34.36
C GLU A 106 30.02 32.05 34.42
N LEU A 107 30.24 31.47 35.62
CA LEU A 107 30.18 30.03 35.80
C LEU A 107 28.78 29.46 35.49
N ASN A 108 27.72 30.15 35.91
CA ASN A 108 26.35 29.74 35.62
C ASN A 108 26.03 29.78 34.11
N LYS A 109 26.55 30.79 33.40
CA LYS A 109 26.42 30.89 31.95
C LYS A 109 27.09 29.71 31.25
N ASP A 110 28.30 29.34 31.67
CA ASP A 110 29.05 28.23 31.07
C ASP A 110 28.36 26.89 31.25
N LYS A 111 27.63 26.71 32.37
CA LYS A 111 26.81 25.52 32.65
C LYS A 111 25.60 25.36 31.73
N LEU A 112 25.11 26.44 31.10
CA LEU A 112 23.95 26.41 30.20
C LEU A 112 24.33 26.11 28.73
N ASN A 113 25.39 25.35 28.47
CA ASN A 113 25.75 24.97 27.10
C ASN A 113 24.60 24.26 26.35
N ASP A 114 24.73 24.09 25.02
CA ASP A 114 23.61 23.61 24.19
C ASP A 114 23.15 22.18 24.57
N ASN A 115 23.99 21.43 25.30
CA ASN A 115 23.74 20.09 25.80
C ASN A 115 23.64 20.05 27.34
N ALA A 116 23.27 21.16 27.98
CA ALA A 116 23.24 21.28 29.44
C ALA A 116 22.21 20.34 30.04
N ARG A 117 22.60 19.36 30.86
CA ARG A 117 21.66 18.42 31.49
C ARG A 117 20.74 19.11 32.52
N LYS A 118 19.60 18.48 32.82
CA LYS A 118 18.68 18.87 33.90
C LYS A 118 19.37 19.37 35.16
N GLU A 119 20.27 18.54 35.68
CA GLU A 119 20.99 18.81 36.93
C GLU A 119 21.77 20.13 36.84
N SER A 120 22.43 20.37 35.71
CA SER A 120 23.16 21.62 35.45
C SER A 120 22.22 22.82 35.37
N ILE A 121 21.05 22.66 34.72
CA ILE A 121 20.04 23.72 34.60
C ILE A 121 19.41 24.03 35.97
N GLU A 122 19.11 23.00 36.78
CA GLU A 122 18.63 23.12 38.15
C GLU A 122 19.64 23.82 39.06
N GLU A 123 20.92 23.46 38.96
CA GLU A 123 21.99 24.13 39.69
C GLU A 123 22.08 25.62 39.35
N VAL A 124 21.97 25.96 38.06
CA VAL A 124 21.98 27.35 37.59
C VAL A 124 20.75 28.09 38.11
N ARG A 125 19.56 27.50 38.00
CA ARG A 125 18.31 28.06 38.52
C ARG A 125 18.40 28.37 40.01
N ASP A 126 18.91 27.43 40.81
CA ASP A 126 19.04 27.60 42.26
C ASP A 126 20.13 28.59 42.65
N SER A 127 21.19 28.72 41.85
CA SER A 127 22.19 29.78 42.02
C SER A 127 21.61 31.16 41.70
N ILE A 128 20.78 31.27 40.67
CA ILE A 128 20.16 32.54 40.23
C ILE A 128 19.05 33.00 41.18
N LYS A 129 18.29 32.07 41.78
CA LYS A 129 17.28 32.41 42.82
C LYS A 129 17.84 33.18 44.01
N ARG A 130 19.16 33.09 44.25
CA ARG A 130 19.85 33.81 45.34
C ARG A 130 20.23 35.25 44.96
N THR A 131 19.91 35.67 43.74
CA THR A 131 20.12 37.04 43.23
C THR A 131 18.80 37.66 42.79
N ASP A 132 18.84 38.93 42.35
CA ASP A 132 17.65 39.65 41.86
C ASP A 132 17.26 39.30 40.41
N LEU A 133 17.94 38.32 39.79
CA LEU A 133 17.68 37.89 38.42
C LEU A 133 16.59 36.80 38.40
N LYS A 134 15.61 36.93 37.50
CA LYS A 134 14.58 35.91 37.24
C LYS A 134 14.62 35.51 35.78
N ILE A 135 14.74 34.21 35.52
CA ILE A 135 14.76 33.63 34.18
C ILE A 135 13.70 32.52 34.13
N GLU A 136 12.53 32.83 33.58
CA GLU A 136 11.40 31.90 33.49
C GLU A 136 11.70 30.72 32.55
N GLU A 137 12.56 30.94 31.56
CA GLU A 137 12.97 29.91 30.62
C GLU A 137 13.68 28.72 31.29
N LEU A 138 14.37 28.93 32.42
CA LEU A 138 15.00 27.83 33.16
C LEU A 138 13.97 26.89 33.78
N ASP A 139 12.81 27.40 34.19
CA ASP A 139 11.73 26.58 34.75
C ASP A 139 11.11 25.72 33.64
N ILE A 140 10.89 26.30 32.46
CA ILE A 140 10.36 25.59 31.29
C ILE A 140 11.30 24.46 30.86
N LEU A 141 12.62 24.72 30.88
CA LEU A 141 13.65 23.75 30.51
C LEU A 141 13.75 22.54 31.47
N ILE A 142 13.55 22.78 32.76
CA ILE A 142 13.58 21.72 33.80
C ILE A 142 12.35 20.81 33.66
N ASP A 143 11.22 21.38 33.23
CA ASP A 143 9.95 20.68 33.08
C ASP A 143 9.87 19.86 31.77
N SER A 144 10.77 20.06 30.80
CA SER A 144 10.64 19.52 29.43
C SER A 144 11.57 18.37 29.03
N GLU A 145 12.49 17.91 29.89
CA GLU A 145 13.55 16.98 29.47
C GLU A 145 13.12 15.50 29.35
N GLU A 146 12.97 15.04 28.10
CA GLU A 146 13.30 13.70 27.60
C GLU A 146 14.48 13.85 26.58
N ASP A 147 15.34 12.83 26.49
CA ASP A 147 16.78 12.88 26.12
C ASP A 147 17.21 13.43 24.73
N TYR A 148 18.50 13.83 24.64
CA TYR A 148 19.03 14.88 23.75
C TYR A 148 20.06 14.45 22.67
N GLU A 149 20.26 13.16 22.40
CA GLU A 149 21.27 12.67 21.43
C GLU A 149 20.73 12.43 20.00
N LEU A 150 19.43 12.66 19.76
CA LEU A 150 18.69 12.13 18.61
C LEU A 150 18.74 12.92 17.28
N SER A 151 19.29 14.14 17.19
CA SER A 151 18.94 15.06 16.07
C SER A 151 19.44 14.65 14.67
N GLU A 152 20.69 14.21 14.54
CA GLU A 152 21.28 13.82 13.23
C GLU A 152 20.72 12.46 12.78
N GLU A 153 20.59 11.53 13.73
CA GLU A 153 19.97 10.23 13.55
C GLU A 153 18.48 10.34 13.13
N ILE A 154 17.77 11.36 13.63
CA ILE A 154 16.40 11.71 13.25
C ILE A 154 16.30 12.15 11.77
N GLU A 155 17.27 12.91 11.27
CA GLU A 155 17.27 13.36 9.87
C GLU A 155 17.52 12.20 8.91
N ASP A 156 18.46 11.32 9.28
CA ASP A 156 18.78 10.11 8.53
C ASP A 156 17.58 9.14 8.46
N ILE A 157 16.93 8.84 9.59
CA ILE A 157 15.76 7.95 9.59
C ILE A 157 14.56 8.57 8.84
N THR A 158 14.38 9.89 8.92
CA THR A 158 13.32 10.58 8.17
C THR A 158 13.56 10.49 6.67
N THR A 159 14.82 10.57 6.25
CA THR A 159 15.22 10.38 4.85
C THR A 159 14.96 8.94 4.40
N LEU A 160 15.37 7.96 5.20
CA LEU A 160 15.17 6.54 4.93
C LEU A 160 13.68 6.19 4.77
N ILE A 161 12.83 6.68 5.68
CA ILE A 161 11.37 6.52 5.59
C ILE A 161 10.84 7.12 4.28
N SER A 162 11.30 8.31 3.92
CA SER A 162 10.80 9.01 2.72
C SER A 162 11.20 8.26 1.44
N THR A 163 12.43 7.75 1.37
CA THR A 163 12.88 6.91 0.24
C THR A 163 12.05 5.63 0.12
N ALA A 164 11.84 4.91 1.22
CA ALA A 164 11.02 3.68 1.21
C ALA A 164 9.55 3.96 0.83
N GLU A 165 9.00 5.10 1.24
CA GLU A 165 7.65 5.52 0.83
C GLU A 165 7.57 5.80 -0.67
N ASP A 166 8.54 6.50 -1.23
CA ASP A 166 8.57 6.82 -2.66
C ASP A 166 8.75 5.55 -3.52
N ASP A 167 9.60 4.63 -3.08
CA ASP A 167 9.91 3.39 -3.80
C ASP A 167 8.75 2.38 -3.75
N TYR A 168 8.06 2.27 -2.61
CA TYR A 168 7.10 1.17 -2.37
C TYR A 168 5.67 1.61 -2.06
N LEU A 169 5.45 2.82 -1.56
CA LEU A 169 4.15 3.26 -1.04
C LEU A 169 3.51 4.42 -1.81
N SER A 170 4.06 4.79 -2.98
CA SER A 170 3.49 5.83 -3.85
C SER A 170 2.03 5.52 -4.24
N SER A 171 1.73 4.23 -4.43
CA SER A 171 0.39 3.74 -4.70
C SER A 171 0.21 2.29 -4.27
N PHE A 172 -1.04 1.91 -3.96
CA PHE A 172 -1.38 0.52 -3.68
C PHE A 172 -0.96 -0.46 -4.79
N LYS A 173 -0.96 -0.01 -6.05
CA LYS A 173 -0.57 -0.85 -7.19
C LYS A 173 0.93 -1.18 -7.13
N GLU A 174 1.77 -0.21 -6.79
CA GLU A 174 3.22 -0.38 -6.68
C GLU A 174 3.56 -1.23 -5.47
N TYR A 175 3.00 -0.91 -4.30
CA TYR A 175 3.12 -1.73 -3.10
C TYR A 175 2.79 -3.21 -3.36
N ARG A 176 1.62 -3.48 -3.95
CA ARG A 176 1.22 -4.86 -4.25
C ARG A 176 2.20 -5.53 -5.19
N LYS A 177 2.66 -4.82 -6.22
CA LYS A 177 3.58 -5.39 -7.21
C LYS A 177 4.89 -5.78 -6.54
N ALA A 178 5.45 -4.90 -5.71
CA ALA A 178 6.67 -5.18 -4.95
C ALA A 178 6.49 -6.41 -4.04
N CYS A 179 5.40 -6.49 -3.28
CA CYS A 179 5.08 -7.67 -2.47
C CYS A 179 4.85 -8.96 -3.29
N GLU A 180 4.37 -8.88 -4.54
CA GLU A 180 4.15 -10.08 -5.36
C GLU A 180 5.44 -10.58 -6.04
N GLU A 181 6.43 -9.70 -6.22
CA GLU A 181 7.68 -9.98 -6.93
C GLU A 181 8.83 -10.37 -5.98
N SER A 182 8.90 -9.77 -4.79
CA SER A 182 9.95 -10.03 -3.80
C SER A 182 9.51 -9.66 -2.38
N ASP A 183 10.42 -9.87 -1.43
CA ASP A 183 10.24 -9.50 -0.01
C ASP A 183 10.82 -8.11 0.30
N GLU A 184 11.20 -7.34 -0.73
CA GLU A 184 11.86 -6.03 -0.60
C GLU A 184 11.06 -5.02 0.25
N VAL A 185 9.73 -5.08 0.19
CA VAL A 185 8.89 -4.21 1.03
C VAL A 185 9.09 -4.56 2.50
N TYR A 186 9.12 -5.85 2.85
CA TYR A 186 9.38 -6.25 4.23
C TYR A 186 10.78 -5.83 4.65
N ASP A 187 11.79 -6.13 3.82
CA ASP A 187 13.19 -5.83 4.11
C ASP A 187 13.41 -4.33 4.34
N ALA A 188 12.95 -3.48 3.42
CA ALA A 188 13.12 -2.02 3.51
C ALA A 188 12.49 -1.41 4.77
N PHE A 189 11.30 -1.88 5.16
CA PHE A 189 10.64 -1.40 6.38
C PHE A 189 11.16 -2.07 7.66
N ASN A 190 11.75 -3.26 7.56
CA ASN A 190 12.47 -3.88 8.67
C ASN A 190 13.78 -3.15 8.96
N ASP A 191 14.51 -2.71 7.93
CA ASP A 191 15.71 -1.88 8.10
C ASP A 191 15.38 -0.57 8.85
N ILE A 192 14.27 0.08 8.50
CA ILE A 192 13.76 1.27 9.23
C ILE A 192 13.44 0.91 10.69
N PHE A 193 12.84 -0.25 10.94
CA PHE A 193 12.55 -0.72 12.30
C PHE A 193 13.81 -0.90 13.13
N GLU A 194 14.86 -1.51 12.57
CA GLU A 194 16.15 -1.71 13.24
C GLU A 194 16.80 -0.37 13.57
N VAL A 195 16.80 0.59 12.64
CA VAL A 195 17.33 1.94 12.90
C VAL A 195 16.53 2.64 14.00
N LEU A 196 15.19 2.55 13.99
CA LEU A 196 14.35 3.15 15.05
C LEU A 196 14.68 2.57 16.44
N LEU A 197 14.97 1.27 16.53
CA LEU A 197 15.41 0.65 17.79
C LEU A 197 16.79 1.14 18.21
N ASP A 198 17.74 1.21 17.28
CA ASP A 198 19.12 1.59 17.59
C ASP A 198 19.22 3.01 18.15
N ILE A 199 18.36 3.92 17.68
CA ILE A 199 18.29 5.32 18.13
C ILE A 199 17.40 5.51 19.37
N GLY A 200 16.82 4.43 19.90
CA GLY A 200 16.02 4.45 21.14
C GLY A 200 14.56 4.89 20.97
N LEU A 201 14.01 4.87 19.75
CA LEU A 201 12.58 5.12 19.48
C LEU A 201 11.76 3.82 19.58
N ASP A 202 11.77 3.21 20.76
CA ASP A 202 11.14 1.92 21.05
C ASP A 202 9.63 1.88 20.73
N TYR A 203 8.93 2.98 20.98
CA TYR A 203 7.50 3.07 20.74
C TYR A 203 7.16 3.11 19.24
N GLU A 204 7.95 3.85 18.47
CA GLU A 204 7.85 3.95 17.01
C GLU A 204 8.24 2.62 16.35
N SER A 205 9.29 1.97 16.84
CA SER A 205 9.75 0.68 16.30
C SER A 205 8.71 -0.42 16.56
N GLU A 206 8.15 -0.51 17.76
CA GLU A 206 7.07 -1.47 18.07
C GLU A 206 5.85 -1.25 17.17
N LYS A 207 5.48 0.01 16.93
CA LYS A 207 4.41 0.35 15.98
C LYS A 207 4.71 -0.13 14.57
N LEU A 208 5.93 0.08 14.09
CA LEU A 208 6.34 -0.32 12.75
C LEU A 208 6.33 -1.84 12.60
N SER A 209 6.90 -2.57 13.57
CA SER A 209 6.91 -4.04 13.58
C SER A 209 5.50 -4.64 13.45
N ASN A 210 4.53 -4.09 14.19
CA ASN A 210 3.11 -4.49 14.10
C ASN A 210 2.42 -4.12 12.77
N ALA A 211 3.04 -3.27 11.97
CA ALA A 211 2.54 -2.79 10.69
C ALA A 211 3.28 -3.40 9.48
N LEU A 212 4.36 -4.16 9.70
CA LEU A 212 5.07 -4.83 8.64
C LEU A 212 4.15 -5.79 7.88
N PRO A 213 4.30 -5.89 6.55
CA PRO A 213 3.52 -6.83 5.75
C PRO A 213 3.86 -8.27 6.14
N ASP A 214 2.87 -9.15 6.06
CA ASP A 214 3.13 -10.56 6.26
C ASP A 214 3.92 -11.13 5.06
N VAL A 215 4.97 -11.90 5.36
CA VAL A 215 5.84 -12.56 4.37
C VAL A 215 5.39 -14.01 4.15
N GLU A 216 4.27 -14.43 4.75
CA GLU A 216 3.75 -15.79 4.57
C GLU A 216 3.66 -16.24 3.10
N GLU A 217 3.92 -17.54 2.90
CA GLU A 217 3.80 -18.28 1.62
C GLU A 217 2.36 -18.29 1.05
N THR A 218 1.42 -17.63 1.75
CA THR A 218 -0.01 -17.57 1.43
C THR A 218 -0.37 -16.53 0.37
N ARG A 219 0.57 -15.65 -0.06
CA ARG A 219 0.37 -14.67 -1.14
C ARG A 219 -0.17 -15.36 -2.41
N LYS A 220 -1.46 -15.14 -2.70
CA LYS A 220 -2.19 -15.85 -3.77
C LYS A 220 -1.83 -15.32 -5.15
N LYS A 221 -0.98 -16.06 -5.87
CA LYS A 221 -0.63 -15.78 -7.26
C LYS A 221 -1.83 -15.92 -8.18
N ARG A 222 -1.80 -15.19 -9.30
CA ARG A 222 -2.79 -15.35 -10.38
C ARG A 222 -2.65 -16.78 -10.97
N PRO A 223 -3.76 -17.51 -11.17
CA PRO A 223 -3.71 -18.82 -11.85
C PRO A 223 -3.34 -18.67 -13.34
N ASP A 224 -2.70 -19.69 -13.91
CA ASP A 224 -2.33 -19.72 -15.33
C ASP A 224 -3.57 -19.87 -16.24
N PRO A 225 -3.84 -18.93 -17.17
CA PRO A 225 -5.00 -19.02 -18.06
C PRO A 225 -4.80 -19.97 -19.26
N THR A 226 -3.62 -20.56 -19.45
CA THR A 226 -3.24 -21.28 -20.68
C THR A 226 -4.18 -22.44 -21.01
N GLU A 227 -4.59 -23.23 -20.02
CA GLU A 227 -5.52 -24.35 -20.22
C GLU A 227 -6.87 -23.88 -20.79
N LEU A 228 -7.46 -22.86 -20.16
CA LEU A 228 -8.71 -22.25 -20.61
C LEU A 228 -8.58 -21.61 -21.99
N LEU A 229 -7.43 -20.98 -22.30
CA LEU A 229 -7.15 -20.40 -23.61
C LEU A 229 -7.00 -21.46 -24.72
N ASN A 230 -6.51 -22.65 -24.39
CA ASN A 230 -6.39 -23.79 -25.30
C ASN A 230 -7.76 -24.44 -25.58
N ILE A 231 -8.61 -24.52 -24.55
CA ILE A 231 -9.99 -25.01 -24.67
C ILE A 231 -10.82 -24.02 -25.50
N LEU A 232 -10.88 -22.75 -25.11
CA LEU A 232 -11.76 -21.74 -25.72
C LEU A 232 -11.23 -21.24 -27.08
N LYS A 233 -11.30 -22.07 -28.12
CA LYS A 233 -10.79 -21.73 -29.45
C LYS A 233 -11.62 -20.60 -30.09
N PRO A 234 -10.99 -19.64 -30.82
CA PRO A 234 -11.74 -18.62 -31.56
C PRO A 234 -12.69 -19.25 -32.59
N ILE A 235 -14.00 -19.07 -32.39
CA ILE A 235 -15.04 -19.74 -33.19
C ILE A 235 -14.90 -19.47 -34.70
N ARG A 236 -14.55 -18.25 -35.11
CA ARG A 236 -14.36 -17.92 -36.53
C ARG A 236 -13.15 -18.65 -37.12
N SER A 237 -12.00 -18.59 -36.45
CA SER A 237 -10.74 -19.15 -36.95
C SER A 237 -10.71 -20.67 -36.89
N ALA A 238 -11.40 -21.26 -35.91
CA ALA A 238 -11.60 -22.71 -35.81
C ALA A 238 -12.60 -23.25 -36.85
N GLY A 239 -13.18 -22.37 -37.68
CA GLY A 239 -14.21 -22.74 -38.63
C GLY A 239 -15.56 -23.05 -37.98
N LEU A 240 -15.71 -22.93 -36.67
CA LEU A 240 -16.89 -23.24 -35.84
C LEU A 240 -18.10 -22.29 -36.03
N LEU A 241 -17.94 -21.25 -36.84
CA LEU A 241 -19.04 -20.36 -37.19
C LEU A 241 -20.07 -21.11 -38.10
N TYR A 242 -21.33 -21.12 -37.67
CA TYR A 242 -22.51 -21.76 -38.29
C TYR A 242 -23.23 -20.79 -39.27
N TRP A 243 -23.82 -21.11 -40.43
CA TRP A 243 -23.43 -21.93 -41.60
C TRP A 243 -24.35 -21.67 -42.82
N GLN A 244 -23.78 -21.85 -44.02
CA GLN A 244 -24.31 -22.27 -45.34
C GLN A 244 -25.68 -21.81 -45.89
N SER A 245 -26.69 -21.49 -45.09
CA SER A 245 -27.82 -20.73 -45.64
C SER A 245 -27.26 -19.34 -45.93
N LYS A 246 -27.51 -18.80 -47.13
CA LYS A 246 -27.21 -17.38 -47.40
C LYS A 246 -28.05 -16.43 -46.51
N TYR A 247 -28.78 -16.96 -45.52
CA TYR A 247 -29.78 -16.30 -44.69
C TYR A 247 -29.18 -15.88 -43.34
N LYS A 248 -28.61 -14.67 -43.34
CA LYS A 248 -28.12 -13.96 -42.15
C LYS A 248 -29.21 -13.63 -41.11
N ASN A 249 -30.49 -13.87 -41.44
CA ASN A 249 -31.64 -13.57 -40.61
C ASN A 249 -32.17 -14.78 -39.81
N SER A 250 -31.44 -15.90 -39.77
CA SER A 250 -31.84 -17.08 -38.99
C SER A 250 -31.44 -16.96 -37.51
N ASN A 251 -32.27 -17.52 -36.62
CA ASN A 251 -32.02 -17.54 -35.18
C ASN A 251 -30.74 -18.32 -34.83
N SER A 252 -30.47 -19.43 -35.55
CA SER A 252 -29.23 -20.22 -35.40
C SER A 252 -27.97 -19.39 -35.65
N TYR A 253 -27.97 -18.58 -36.71
CA TYR A 253 -26.86 -17.68 -37.03
C TYR A 253 -26.68 -16.60 -35.97
N SER A 254 -27.77 -16.00 -35.48
CA SER A 254 -27.73 -14.99 -34.42
C SER A 254 -27.14 -15.56 -33.13
N LEU A 255 -27.62 -16.71 -32.68
CA LEU A 255 -27.17 -17.37 -31.46
C LEU A 255 -25.71 -17.84 -31.56
N ASN A 256 -25.30 -18.44 -32.69
CA ASN A 256 -23.91 -18.82 -32.89
C ASN A 256 -22.97 -17.61 -32.96
N LYS A 257 -23.40 -16.50 -33.57
CA LYS A 257 -22.64 -15.25 -33.58
C LYS A 257 -22.50 -14.66 -32.18
N THR A 258 -23.57 -14.67 -31.39
CA THR A 258 -23.55 -14.23 -29.98
C THR A 258 -22.57 -15.09 -29.18
N PHE A 259 -22.68 -16.42 -29.27
CA PHE A 259 -21.74 -17.34 -28.66
C PHE A 259 -20.28 -17.06 -29.07
N ALA A 260 -20.02 -16.88 -30.37
CA ALA A 260 -18.69 -16.55 -30.88
C ALA A 260 -18.12 -15.24 -30.29
N ASN A 261 -18.97 -14.23 -30.08
CA ASN A 261 -18.58 -12.98 -29.45
C ASN A 261 -18.26 -13.18 -27.95
N GLU A 262 -19.04 -14.00 -27.25
CA GLU A 262 -18.80 -14.27 -25.82
C GLU A 262 -17.58 -15.17 -25.58
N VAL A 263 -17.27 -16.10 -26.49
CA VAL A 263 -15.98 -16.82 -26.49
C VAL A 263 -14.83 -15.82 -26.65
N ALA A 264 -14.93 -14.89 -27.61
CA ALA A 264 -13.89 -13.88 -27.81
C ALA A 264 -13.75 -12.93 -26.59
N TYR A 265 -14.86 -12.58 -25.95
CA TYR A 265 -14.87 -11.77 -24.73
C TYR A 265 -14.21 -12.50 -23.55
N SER A 266 -14.51 -13.79 -23.37
CA SER A 266 -13.89 -14.62 -22.32
C SER A 266 -12.39 -14.80 -22.53
N ARG A 267 -11.96 -15.08 -23.77
CA ARG A 267 -10.53 -15.10 -24.12
C ARG A 267 -9.84 -13.78 -23.82
N ARG A 268 -10.49 -12.65 -24.14
CA ARG A 268 -9.95 -11.32 -23.84
C ARG A 268 -9.81 -11.11 -22.33
N ALA A 269 -10.79 -11.52 -21.54
CA ALA A 269 -10.69 -11.42 -20.08
C ALA A 269 -9.48 -12.19 -19.51
N LEU A 270 -9.19 -13.36 -20.09
CA LEU A 270 -8.01 -14.16 -19.75
C LEU A 270 -6.69 -13.51 -20.20
N LEU A 271 -6.65 -12.96 -21.42
CA LEU A 271 -5.45 -12.32 -21.99
C LEU A 271 -5.13 -10.96 -21.39
N GLU A 272 -6.14 -10.24 -20.90
CA GLU A 272 -6.00 -8.93 -20.23
C GLU A 272 -5.79 -9.07 -18.72
N ASP A 273 -5.60 -10.30 -18.20
CA ASP A 273 -5.43 -10.55 -16.77
C ASP A 273 -6.51 -9.88 -15.92
N ARG A 274 -7.78 -10.06 -16.28
CA ARG A 274 -8.88 -9.47 -15.50
C ARG A 274 -9.00 -10.15 -14.14
N GLU A 275 -9.37 -9.36 -13.13
CA GLU A 275 -9.61 -9.84 -11.76
C GLU A 275 -10.93 -10.63 -11.65
N TYR A 276 -11.10 -11.36 -10.56
CA TYR A 276 -12.20 -12.31 -10.31
C TYR A 276 -13.56 -11.86 -10.86
N ASN A 277 -14.06 -10.69 -10.48
CA ASN A 277 -15.37 -10.21 -10.92
C ASN A 277 -15.46 -10.01 -12.44
N GLY A 278 -14.39 -9.53 -13.08
CA GLY A 278 -14.34 -9.33 -14.52
C GLY A 278 -14.31 -10.65 -15.29
N THR A 279 -13.58 -11.63 -14.77
CA THR A 279 -13.48 -12.98 -15.36
C THR A 279 -14.76 -13.78 -15.14
N LYS A 280 -15.32 -13.77 -13.92
CA LYS A 280 -16.60 -14.41 -13.58
C LYS A 280 -17.72 -13.92 -14.50
N ASN A 281 -17.85 -12.61 -14.67
CA ASN A 281 -18.85 -12.02 -15.57
C ASN A 281 -18.64 -12.47 -17.03
N ALA A 282 -17.40 -12.62 -17.48
CA ALA A 282 -17.12 -13.10 -18.83
C ALA A 282 -17.54 -14.57 -19.01
N PHE A 283 -17.24 -15.41 -18.02
CA PHE A 283 -17.61 -16.83 -18.03
C PHE A 283 -19.12 -17.02 -17.96
N GLU A 284 -19.83 -16.28 -17.11
CA GLU A 284 -21.29 -16.34 -17.03
C GLU A 284 -21.96 -15.94 -18.35
N ARG A 285 -21.44 -14.89 -19.02
CA ARG A 285 -21.93 -14.49 -20.35
C ARG A 285 -21.72 -15.58 -21.40
N LEU A 286 -20.56 -16.25 -21.39
CA LEU A 286 -20.27 -17.38 -22.26
C LEU A 286 -21.22 -18.56 -21.99
N GLU A 287 -21.42 -18.92 -20.72
CA GLU A 287 -22.32 -20.00 -20.34
C GLU A 287 -23.76 -19.73 -20.76
N ASN A 288 -24.26 -18.51 -20.54
CA ASN A 288 -25.60 -18.10 -20.96
C ASN A 288 -25.75 -18.17 -22.49
N ALA A 289 -24.80 -17.62 -23.25
CA ALA A 289 -24.83 -17.70 -24.71
C ALA A 289 -24.75 -19.14 -25.22
N TYR A 290 -24.05 -20.03 -24.52
CA TYR A 290 -24.04 -21.45 -24.83
C TYR A 290 -25.38 -22.11 -24.53
N ILE A 291 -26.01 -21.82 -23.39
CA ILE A 291 -27.33 -22.37 -23.02
C ILE A 291 -28.38 -21.98 -24.07
N ASP A 292 -28.40 -20.72 -24.50
CA ASP A 292 -29.34 -20.25 -25.53
C ASP A 292 -29.12 -21.00 -26.86
N LEU A 293 -27.86 -21.14 -27.29
CA LEU A 293 -27.51 -21.89 -28.49
C LEU A 293 -27.88 -23.37 -28.34
N LYS A 294 -27.56 -23.99 -27.20
CA LYS A 294 -27.86 -25.38 -26.89
C LYS A 294 -29.36 -25.64 -26.97
N ASN A 295 -30.16 -24.86 -26.25
CA ASN A 295 -31.62 -25.03 -26.20
C ASN A 295 -32.22 -24.94 -27.59
N TYR A 296 -31.84 -23.92 -28.38
CA TYR A 296 -32.29 -23.80 -29.77
C TYR A 296 -31.93 -25.02 -30.61
N MET A 297 -30.70 -25.52 -30.51
CA MET A 297 -30.26 -26.68 -31.28
C MET A 297 -31.04 -27.94 -30.88
N TYR A 298 -31.21 -28.21 -29.59
CA TYR A 298 -31.96 -29.37 -29.07
C TYR A 298 -33.47 -29.30 -29.35
N GLU A 299 -34.11 -28.14 -29.23
CA GLU A 299 -35.51 -27.94 -29.62
C GLU A 299 -35.72 -28.26 -31.11
N ARG A 300 -34.83 -27.75 -31.97
CA ARG A 300 -34.86 -28.06 -33.40
C ARG A 300 -34.56 -29.52 -33.72
N TYR A 301 -33.70 -30.20 -32.97
CA TYR A 301 -33.49 -31.65 -33.10
C TYR A 301 -34.75 -32.44 -32.74
N HIS A 302 -35.47 -32.04 -31.70
CA HIS A 302 -36.71 -32.69 -31.27
C HIS A 302 -37.87 -32.51 -32.25
N GLU A 303 -38.03 -31.34 -32.88
CA GLU A 303 -39.05 -31.08 -33.90
C GLU A 303 -38.89 -31.96 -35.16
N LEU A 304 -37.68 -32.46 -35.43
CA LEU A 304 -37.35 -33.16 -36.69
C LEU A 304 -37.34 -34.69 -36.59
N GLY A 305 -37.60 -35.29 -35.42
CA GLY A 305 -37.86 -36.73 -35.30
C GLY A 305 -36.66 -37.68 -35.45
N GLY A 306 -35.41 -37.22 -35.28
CA GLY A 306 -34.21 -38.09 -35.27
C GLY A 306 -32.91 -37.39 -35.69
N THR A 307 -31.76 -38.01 -35.37
CA THR A 307 -30.39 -37.48 -35.57
C THR A 307 -30.14 -37.04 -37.03
N PRO A 308 -29.85 -35.76 -37.32
CA PRO A 308 -29.78 -35.31 -38.71
C PRO A 308 -28.41 -35.59 -39.33
N ASN A 309 -28.35 -36.56 -40.24
CA ASN A 309 -27.15 -36.83 -41.04
C ASN A 309 -26.87 -35.75 -42.12
N ASN A 310 -27.76 -34.78 -42.33
CA ASN A 310 -27.56 -33.65 -43.23
C ASN A 310 -28.58 -32.53 -42.92
N TYR A 311 -28.18 -31.56 -42.12
CA TYR A 311 -29.00 -30.37 -41.86
C TYR A 311 -28.86 -29.37 -43.02
N HIS A 312 -29.87 -29.31 -43.91
CA HIS A 312 -30.11 -28.17 -44.79
C HIS A 312 -31.20 -27.32 -44.16
N GLY A 313 -30.78 -26.36 -43.32
CA GLY A 313 -31.68 -25.45 -42.63
C GLY A 313 -32.53 -24.63 -43.61
N HIS A 314 -33.77 -25.07 -43.81
CA HIS A 314 -34.83 -24.28 -44.39
C HIS A 314 -35.85 -24.02 -43.29
N ASP A 315 -35.85 -22.81 -42.74
CA ASP A 315 -37.02 -22.30 -42.04
C ASP A 315 -38.15 -22.23 -43.07
N SER A 316 -39.20 -23.03 -42.87
CA SER A 316 -40.43 -22.94 -43.65
C SER A 316 -41.00 -21.53 -43.48
N ARG A 317 -41.14 -20.82 -44.62
CA ARG A 317 -41.84 -19.54 -44.68
C ARG A 317 -43.25 -19.69 -44.10
N ASN A 318 -43.50 -19.02 -42.97
CA ASN A 318 -44.80 -18.46 -42.63
C ASN A 318 -44.58 -17.10 -41.98
#